data_AF-A0A7C6YQH0-F1
#
_entry.id   AF-A0A7C6YQH0-F1
#
_cell.length_a   1.000
_cell.length_b   1.000
_cell.length_c   1.000
_cell.angle_alpha   90.00
_cell.angle_beta   90.00
_cell.angle_gamma   90.00
#
_symmetry.space_group_name_H-M   'P 1'
#
loop_
_entity.id
_entity.type
_entity.pdbx_description
1 polymer ?
#
loop_
_entity_poly.entity_id
_entity_poly.type
_entity_poly.pdbx_seq_one_letter_code
_entity_poly.pdbx_strand_id
1 'polypeptide(L)' 'MQAVKGFFNGEKIVPLENVPLKENQKVIITILDEYVQNEKIDKPHRKYFGKLDNESYKEIIAAIQDCEKVDFDEW' A
#
# COMPACT_ATOMS: atom_id res chain seq x y z
N MET A 1 15.09 11.11 23.39
CA MET A 1 14.04 11.67 22.51
C MET A 1 12.78 11.78 23.35
N GLN A 2 12.33 13.01 23.66
CA GLN A 2 11.15 13.22 24.51
C GLN A 2 9.95 13.51 23.61
N ALA A 3 8.93 12.66 23.68
CA ALA A 3 7.69 12.85 22.94
C ALA A 3 6.69 13.56 23.84
N VAL A 4 6.23 14.74 23.42
CA VAL A 4 5.20 15.50 24.12
C VAL A 4 3.88 15.24 23.41
N LYS A 5 2.86 14.90 24.20
CA LYS A 5 1.50 14.75 23.69
C LYS A 5 0.78 16.09 23.70
N GLY A 6 0.00 16.33 22.65
CA GLY A 6 -0.82 17.52 22.50
C GLY A 6 -2.01 17.20 21.60
N PHE A 7 -3.00 18.08 21.59
CA PHE A 7 -4.14 17.99 20.68
C PHE A 7 -4.16 19.18 19.74
N PHE A 8 -4.73 18.98 18.55
CA PHE A 8 -4.93 20.04 17.58
C PHE A 8 -6.30 20.68 17.81
N ASN A 9 -6.35 21.99 18.01
CA ASN A 9 -7.60 22.72 18.29
C ASN A 9 -8.24 23.35 17.03
N GLY A 10 -7.75 23.04 15.84
CA GLY A 10 -8.17 23.65 14.57
C GLY A 10 -7.23 24.74 14.06
N GLU A 11 -6.35 25.28 14.90
CA GLU A 11 -5.39 26.32 14.53
C GLU A 11 -3.95 25.95 14.93
N LYS A 12 -3.78 25.43 16.14
CA LYS A 12 -2.48 25.12 16.74
C LYS A 12 -2.48 23.81 17.51
N ILE A 13 -1.29 23.23 17.66
CA ILE A 13 -1.06 22.08 18.53
C ILE A 13 -0.85 22.61 19.95
N VAL A 14 -1.76 22.24 20.85
CA VAL A 14 -1.69 22.61 22.26
C VAL A 14 -1.08 21.44 23.04
N PRO A 15 0.10 21.61 23.65
CA PRO A 15 0.69 20.55 24.46
C PRO A 15 -0.12 20.33 25.74
N LEU A 16 -0.25 19.06 26.16
CA LEU A 16 -0.95 18.71 27.41
C LEU A 16 -0.11 19.02 28.64
N GLU A 17 1.21 19.03 28.49
CA GLU A 17 2.18 19.31 29.55
C GLU A 17 2.97 20.57 29.20
N ASN A 18 3.44 21.30 30.21
CA ASN A 18 4.28 22.46 29.99
C ASN A 18 5.64 22.02 29.44
N VAL A 19 5.99 22.50 28.24
CA VAL A 19 7.27 22.15 27.57
C VAL A 19 8.13 23.40 27.45
N PRO A 20 9.37 23.38 27.97
CA PRO A 20 10.31 24.50 27.81
C PRO A 20 10.91 24.48 26.39
N LEU A 21 10.13 24.87 25.39
CA LEU A 21 10.57 25.02 24.00
C LEU A 21 11.09 26.43 23.75
N LYS A 22 12.21 26.54 23.02
CA LYS A 22 12.70 27.83 22.53
C LYS A 22 11.96 28.24 21.25
N GLU A 23 11.85 29.54 21.01
CA GLU A 23 11.36 30.05 19.74
C GLU A 23 12.20 29.53 18.56
N ASN A 24 11.56 29.25 17.43
CA ASN A 24 12.17 28.73 16.20
C ASN A 24 12.92 27.39 16.36
N GLN A 25 12.65 26.64 17.42
CA GLN A 25 13.23 25.31 17.60
C GLN A 25 12.62 24.32 16.60
N LYS A 26 13.47 23.59 15.87
CA LYS A 26 13.04 22.54 14.96
C LYS A 26 12.40 21.39 15.75
N VAL A 27 11.19 21.00 15.37
CA VAL A 27 10.44 19.90 15.99
C VAL A 27 9.95 18.92 14.93
N ILE A 28 9.71 17.67 15.34
CA ILE A 28 9.09 16.64 14.52
C ILE A 28 7.67 16.44 15.06
N ILE A 29 6.67 16.64 14.21
CA ILE A 29 5.26 16.45 14.56
C ILE A 29 4.83 15.09 14.01
N THR A 30 4.27 14.25 14.88
CA THR A 30 3.67 12.97 14.50
C THR A 30 2.18 13.04 14.80
N ILE A 31 1.35 12.92 13.77
CA ILE A 31 -0.11 12.89 13.91
C ILE A 31 -0.53 11.43 13.97
N LEU A 32 -1.22 11.05 15.04
CA LEU A 32 -1.83 9.74 15.17
C LEU A 32 -3.23 9.84 14.56
N ASP A 33 -3.46 9.13 13.46
CA ASP A 33 -4.77 9.11 12.82
C ASP A 33 -5.67 8.13 13.59
N GLU A 34 -6.68 8.63 14.29
CA GLU A 34 -7.73 7.79 14.89
C GLU A 34 -8.64 7.17 13.80
N TYR A 35 -8.56 7.64 12.55
CA TYR A 35 -9.37 7.17 11.42
C TYR A 35 -8.69 6.10 10.57
N VAL A 36 -7.67 5.39 11.08
CA VAL A 36 -7.45 4.04 10.59
C VAL A 36 -8.54 3.16 11.20
N GLN A 37 -9.77 3.33 10.73
CA GLN A 37 -10.66 2.19 10.65
C GLN A 37 -9.82 1.10 9.99
N ASN A 38 -9.54 0.04 10.72
CA ASN A 38 -9.04 -1.22 10.19
C ASN A 38 -10.11 -1.87 9.28
N GLU A 39 -10.79 -1.09 8.45
CA GLU A 39 -11.25 -1.62 7.20
C GLU A 39 -9.98 -1.92 6.45
N LYS A 40 -9.66 -3.20 6.38
CA LYS A 40 -8.80 -3.74 5.34
C LYS A 40 -9.28 -3.11 4.06
N ILE A 41 -8.61 -2.04 3.62
CA ILE A 41 -8.77 -1.52 2.28
C ILE A 41 -8.23 -2.66 1.44
N ASP A 42 -9.14 -3.56 1.03
CA ASP A 42 -8.90 -4.54 -0.01
C ASP A 42 -8.58 -3.70 -1.23
N LYS A 43 -7.29 -3.39 -1.41
CA LYS A 43 -6.78 -2.57 -2.50
C LYS A 43 -7.33 -3.18 -3.78
N PRO A 44 -8.29 -2.55 -4.48
CA PRO A 44 -8.90 -3.15 -5.67
C PRO A 44 -7.86 -3.32 -6.79
N HIS A 45 -6.77 -2.57 -6.70
CA HIS A 45 -5.68 -2.53 -7.67
C HIS A 45 -4.78 -3.78 -7.69
N ARG A 46 -4.84 -4.66 -6.68
CA ARG A 46 -4.11 -5.94 -6.73
C ARG A 46 -4.85 -7.03 -7.52
N LYS A 47 -6.07 -6.80 -7.96
CA LYS A 47 -6.84 -7.78 -8.74
C LYS A 47 -6.48 -7.79 -10.24
N TYR A 48 -5.76 -6.77 -10.73
CA TYR A 48 -5.58 -6.53 -12.17
C TYR A 48 -4.15 -6.22 -12.63
N PHE A 49 -3.13 -6.68 -11.92
CA PHE A 49 -1.77 -6.72 -12.49
C PHE A 49 -1.24 -8.15 -12.45
N GLY A 50 -1.27 -8.81 -13.61
CA GLY A 50 -0.43 -9.95 -13.93
C GLY A 50 -0.99 -11.35 -13.71
N LYS A 51 -2.23 -11.52 -13.20
CA LYS A 51 -2.86 -12.86 -13.23
C LYS A 51 -3.74 -12.97 -14.46
N LEU A 52 -3.22 -13.67 -15.47
CA LEU A 52 -4.04 -14.17 -16.57
C LEU A 52 -5.19 -15.00 -15.97
N ASP A 53 -6.40 -14.79 -16.43
CA ASP A 53 -7.53 -15.64 -16.07
C ASP A 53 -7.25 -17.10 -16.49
N ASN A 54 -7.83 -18.05 -15.76
CA ASN A 54 -7.53 -19.47 -15.94
C ASN A 54 -7.92 -19.98 -17.34
N GLU A 55 -8.87 -19.34 -18.01
CA GLU A 55 -9.29 -19.71 -19.37
C GLU A 55 -8.25 -19.24 -20.38
N SER A 56 -7.89 -17.96 -20.38
CA SER A 56 -6.81 -17.45 -21.23
C SER A 56 -5.48 -18.17 -20.99
N TYR A 57 -5.20 -18.61 -19.75
CA TYR A 57 -3.97 -19.34 -19.47
C TYR A 57 -3.97 -20.72 -20.12
N LYS A 58 -5.12 -21.41 -20.08
CA LYS A 58 -5.29 -22.71 -20.74
C LYS A 58 -5.24 -22.59 -22.25
N GLU A 59 -5.81 -21.53 -22.83
CA GLU A 59 -5.75 -21.28 -24.27
C GLU A 59 -4.31 -21.08 -24.75
N ILE A 60 -3.53 -20.26 -24.04
CA ILE A 60 -2.11 -20.02 -24.38
C ILE A 60 -1.30 -21.31 -24.26
N ILE A 61 -1.49 -22.09 -23.18
CA ILE A 61 -0.78 -23.36 -23.00
C ILE A 61 -1.17 -24.39 -24.08
N ALA A 62 -2.45 -24.47 -24.44
CA ALA A 62 -2.91 -25.36 -25.50
C ALA A 62 -2.33 -24.98 -26.86
N ALA A 63 -2.29 -23.68 -27.20
CA ALA A 63 -1.68 -23.19 -28.43
C ALA A 63 -0.17 -23.48 -28.48
N ILE A 64 0.55 -23.32 -27.36
CA ILE A 64 1.98 -23.67 -27.28
C ILE A 64 2.18 -25.18 -27.49
N GLN A 65 1.38 -26.02 -26.84
CA GLN A 65 1.46 -27.48 -27.01
C GLN A 65 1.08 -27.95 -28.41
N ASP A 66 0.17 -27.25 -29.10
CA ASP A 66 -0.19 -27.57 -30.47
C ASP A 66 0.95 -27.20 -31.44
N CYS A 67 1.59 -26.05 -31.24
CA CYS A 67 2.80 -25.67 -31.99
C CYS A 67 3.96 -26.65 -31.73
N GLU A 68 4.18 -27.09 -30.50
CA GLU A 68 5.24 -28.07 -30.18
C GLU A 68 5.01 -29.42 -30.86
N LYS A 69 3.77 -29.82 -31.16
CA LYS A 69 3.49 -31.08 -31.89
C LYS A 69 3.85 -31.00 -33.36
N VAL A 70 3.82 -29.82 -33.96
CA VAL A 70 4.15 -29.65 -35.38
C VAL A 70 5.66 -29.83 -35.62
N ASP A 71 6.50 -29.53 -34.62
CA ASP A 71 7.96 -29.67 -34.72
C ASP A 71 8.47 -31.12 -34.61
N PHE A 72 7.64 -32.10 -34.19
CA PHE A 72 8.05 -33.51 -34.08
C PHE A 72 7.66 -34.38 -35.29
N ASP A 73 6.82 -33.88 -36.20
CA ASP A 73 6.33 -34.61 -37.39
C ASP A 73 6.86 -34.04 -38.72
N GLU A 74 7.77 -33.06 -38.70
CA GLU A 74 8.68 -32.87 -39.83
C GLU A 74 9.87 -33.83 -39.64
N TRP A 75 9.77 -35.03 -40.23
CA TRP A 75 10.79 -35.80 -40.97
C TRP A 75 10.16 -37.05 -41.61
#